data_AF-W0AB23-F1
#
_entry.id   AF-W0AB23-F1
#
_cell.length_a   1.000
_cell.length_b   1.000
_cell.length_c   1.000
_cell.angle_alpha   90.00
_cell.angle_beta   90.00
_cell.angle_gamma   90.00
#
_symmetry.space_group_name_H-M   'P 1'
#
loop_
_entity.id
_entity.type
_entity.pdbx_description
1 polymer ?
#
loop_
_entity_poly.entity_id
_entity_poly.type
_entity_poly.pdbx_seq_one_letter_code
_entity_poly.pdbx_strand_id
1 'polypeptide(L)'
;MTMKHSLPLAAMAALLALAGCGSETSTTVDTANDAESAELNAANVATPMPLMIKAQKIYRCKDNSVAYVDFMTDDMTANLRTEKDGKANVLKAAAAGEAFEADGVKLAGNGEEVTITLPGKGAQSCHTK
;
A
#
# COMPACT_ATOMS: atom_id res chain seq x y z
N MET A 1 47.11 25.77 -4.98
CA MET A 1 48.03 24.82 -4.31
C MET A 1 47.42 23.44 -4.46
N THR A 2 48.08 22.59 -5.23
CA THR A 2 47.62 21.26 -5.63
C THR A 2 47.73 20.31 -4.44
N MET A 3 46.64 19.63 -4.07
CA MET A 3 46.72 18.46 -3.19
C MET A 3 46.27 17.22 -3.95
N LYS A 4 47.30 16.48 -4.31
CA LYS A 4 47.39 15.18 -4.95
C LYS A 4 47.70 14.20 -3.81
N HIS A 5 47.38 12.91 -3.98
CA HIS A 5 47.62 11.76 -3.09
C HIS A 5 46.42 11.36 -2.24
N SER A 6 46.03 10.09 -2.11
CA SER A 6 46.41 8.83 -2.75
C SER A 6 45.31 7.85 -2.37
N LEU A 7 44.81 7.07 -3.33
CA LEU A 7 43.92 5.94 -3.08
C LEU A 7 44.72 4.82 -2.38
N PRO A 8 44.28 4.24 -1.25
CA PRO A 8 44.69 2.91 -0.86
C PRO A 8 43.61 1.91 -1.23
N LEU A 9 43.96 1.12 -2.23
CA LEU A 9 43.43 -0.20 -2.54
C LEU A 9 43.51 -1.09 -1.29
N ALA A 10 42.37 -1.55 -0.75
CA ALA A 10 42.35 -2.56 0.31
C ALA A 10 41.18 -3.55 0.13
N ALA A 11 41.56 -4.74 -0.32
CA ALA A 11 41.03 -6.06 0.02
C ALA A 11 39.52 -6.34 -0.15
N MET A 12 39.20 -6.92 -1.32
CA MET A 12 38.14 -7.92 -1.45
C MET A 12 38.46 -9.14 -0.55
N ALA A 13 37.63 -9.42 0.45
CA ALA A 13 37.53 -10.74 1.08
C ALA A 13 36.34 -10.80 2.05
N ALA A 14 35.15 -11.19 1.55
CA ALA A 14 34.09 -11.86 2.33
C ALA A 14 32.94 -12.32 1.42
N LEU A 15 33.26 -13.09 0.38
CA LEU A 15 32.29 -13.97 -0.28
C LEU A 15 32.74 -15.38 0.11
N LEU A 16 31.95 -16.12 0.90
CA LEU A 16 31.96 -17.60 1.04
C LEU A 16 31.24 -18.07 2.33
N ALA A 17 29.99 -17.65 2.57
CA ALA A 17 29.18 -18.26 3.65
C ALA A 17 27.69 -18.43 3.29
N LEU A 18 27.38 -18.70 2.01
CA LEU A 18 26.08 -19.24 1.62
C LEU A 18 26.27 -20.65 1.06
N ALA A 19 26.77 -21.55 1.92
CA ALA A 19 26.61 -22.98 1.71
C ALA A 19 25.11 -23.28 1.84
N GLY A 20 24.42 -23.34 0.70
CA GLY A 20 23.08 -23.89 0.62
C GLY A 20 23.09 -25.31 1.14
N CYS A 21 22.37 -25.53 2.24
CA CYS A 21 21.97 -26.86 2.68
C CYS A 21 20.44 -26.85 2.69
N GLY A 22 19.88 -27.21 1.55
CA GLY A 22 18.46 -27.45 1.35
C GLY A 22 18.35 -28.68 0.47
N SER A 23 18.69 -29.84 1.04
CA SER A 23 18.45 -31.11 0.35
C SER A 23 16.94 -31.31 0.25
N GLU A 24 16.46 -31.18 -0.97
CA GLU A 24 15.14 -31.62 -1.41
C GLU A 24 14.90 -33.07 -0.92
N THR A 25 13.80 -33.31 -0.22
CA THR A 25 13.20 -34.65 -0.15
C THR A 25 11.69 -34.48 -0.22
N SER A 26 11.18 -34.59 -1.44
CA SER A 26 9.77 -34.84 -1.70
C SER A 26 9.42 -36.24 -1.23
N THR A 27 8.46 -36.36 -0.32
CA THR A 27 7.73 -37.60 -0.10
C THR A 27 6.28 -37.37 -0.52
N THR A 28 5.91 -37.97 -1.64
CA THR A 28 4.55 -38.02 -2.17
C THR A 28 3.78 -39.15 -1.50
N VAL A 29 2.64 -38.78 -0.89
CA VAL A 29 1.33 -39.45 -0.78
C VAL A 29 1.28 -40.92 -0.34
N ASP A 30 0.60 -41.14 0.78
CA ASP A 30 -0.27 -42.31 0.94
C ASP A 30 -1.67 -41.87 1.39
N THR A 31 -2.66 -42.53 0.81
CA THR A 31 -4.07 -42.14 0.72
C THR A 31 -4.86 -42.70 1.90
N ALA A 32 -5.88 -41.93 2.34
CA ALA A 32 -7.20 -42.37 2.85
C ALA A 32 -7.62 -41.75 4.20
N ASN A 33 -8.32 -40.61 4.15
CA ASN A 33 -9.67 -40.54 4.69
C ASN A 33 -10.36 -39.24 4.24
N ASP A 34 -11.24 -39.38 3.23
CA ASP A 34 -12.25 -38.40 2.88
C ASP A 34 -13.27 -38.26 4.02
N ALA A 35 -13.09 -37.28 4.91
CA ALA A 35 -14.14 -36.87 5.85
C ALA A 35 -14.05 -35.43 6.39
N GLU A 36 -13.12 -34.58 5.93
CA GLU A 36 -13.00 -33.19 6.46
C GLU A 36 -13.05 -32.09 5.39
N SER A 37 -13.33 -32.38 4.13
CA SER A 37 -13.32 -31.36 3.05
C SER A 37 -14.53 -30.40 3.03
N ALA A 38 -15.52 -30.57 3.90
CA ALA A 38 -16.68 -29.68 3.94
C ALA A 38 -16.48 -28.47 4.89
N GLU A 39 -15.67 -28.62 5.94
CA GLU A 39 -15.58 -27.61 7.01
C GLU A 39 -14.45 -26.59 6.78
N LEU A 40 -13.40 -26.97 6.04
CA LEU A 40 -12.33 -26.03 5.65
C LEU A 40 -12.74 -25.06 4.53
N ASN A 41 -13.84 -25.32 3.81
CA ASN A 41 -14.35 -24.42 2.77
C ASN A 41 -15.21 -23.27 3.30
N ALA A 42 -15.60 -23.30 4.58
CA ALA A 42 -16.33 -22.20 5.22
C ALA A 42 -15.39 -21.16 5.86
N ALA A 43 -14.12 -21.52 6.11
CA ALA A 43 -13.10 -20.65 6.68
C ALA A 43 -12.19 -19.99 5.63
N ASN A 44 -12.36 -20.32 4.35
CA ASN A 44 -11.73 -19.60 3.23
C ASN A 44 -12.47 -18.31 2.87
N VAL A 45 -13.13 -17.66 3.85
CA VAL A 45 -13.35 -16.21 3.76
C VAL A 45 -11.97 -15.66 3.50
N ALA A 46 -11.68 -15.38 2.23
CA ALA A 46 -10.42 -14.84 1.78
C ALA A 46 -10.26 -13.60 2.63
N THR A 47 -9.47 -13.69 3.70
CA THR A 47 -9.10 -12.54 4.49
C THR A 47 -8.50 -11.65 3.43
N PRO A 48 -9.16 -10.53 3.09
CA PRO A 48 -8.74 -9.75 1.95
C PRO A 48 -7.28 -9.44 2.22
N MET A 49 -6.41 -9.97 1.36
CA MET A 49 -4.98 -9.74 1.45
C MET A 49 -4.83 -8.24 1.65
N PRO A 50 -4.07 -7.77 2.66
CA PRO A 50 -4.02 -6.36 3.01
C PRO A 50 -3.78 -5.58 1.72
N LEU A 51 -4.76 -4.75 1.34
CA LEU A 51 -4.74 -4.07 0.06
C LEU A 51 -3.44 -3.28 -0.03
N MET A 52 -2.69 -3.55 -1.09
CA MET A 52 -1.40 -2.91 -1.28
C MET A 52 -1.62 -1.46 -1.73
N ILE A 53 -0.77 -0.57 -1.24
CA ILE A 53 -0.76 0.83 -1.68
C ILE A 53 -0.17 0.87 -3.09
N LYS A 54 -0.96 1.32 -4.07
CA LYS A 54 -0.51 1.59 -5.44
C LYS A 54 0.25 2.91 -5.52
N ALA A 55 -0.27 3.95 -4.87
CA ALA A 55 0.35 5.26 -4.83
C ALA A 55 0.02 5.97 -3.53
N GLN A 56 1.02 6.58 -2.91
CA GLN A 56 0.84 7.55 -1.82
C GLN A 56 0.96 8.96 -2.39
N LYS A 57 0.01 9.82 -2.07
CA LYS A 57 0.01 11.23 -2.44
C LYS A 57 -0.23 12.09 -1.20
N ILE A 58 0.45 13.22 -1.15
CA ILE A 58 0.24 14.26 -0.16
C ILE A 58 -0.30 15.46 -0.92
N TYR A 59 -1.47 15.94 -0.51
CA TYR A 59 -2.12 17.09 -1.13
C TYR A 59 -2.14 18.27 -0.16
N ARG A 60 -1.97 19.47 -0.69
CA ARG A 60 -2.30 20.72 0.01
C ARG A 60 -3.57 21.30 -0.56
N CYS A 61 -4.55 21.52 0.31
CA CYS A 61 -5.85 22.06 -0.06
C CYS A 61 -5.87 23.59 0.02
N LYS A 62 -6.91 24.19 -0.56
CA LYS A 62 -7.14 25.65 -0.58
C LYS A 62 -7.14 26.28 0.82
N ASP A 63 -7.63 25.57 1.84
CA ASP A 63 -7.61 26.04 3.25
C ASP A 63 -6.24 25.87 3.93
N ASN A 64 -5.18 25.57 3.16
CA ASN A 64 -3.81 25.32 3.60
C ASN A 64 -3.63 24.05 4.45
N SER A 65 -4.70 23.24 4.61
CA SER A 65 -4.60 21.91 5.21
C SER A 65 -3.83 20.94 4.32
N VAL A 66 -3.39 19.83 4.92
CA VAL A 66 -2.68 18.75 4.23
C VAL A 66 -3.51 17.48 4.35
N ALA A 67 -3.74 16.81 3.22
CA ALA A 67 -4.38 15.50 3.17
C ALA A 67 -3.36 14.47 2.67
N TYR A 68 -3.30 13.33 3.35
CA TYR A 68 -2.49 12.18 2.96
C TYR A 68 -3.43 11.13 2.39
N VAL A 69 -3.21 10.72 1.16
CA VAL A 69 -4.08 9.77 0.48
C VAL A 69 -3.23 8.62 -0.04
N ASP A 70 -3.54 7.41 0.41
CA ASP A 70 -3.02 6.19 -0.19
C ASP A 70 -4.09 5.62 -1.12
N PHE A 71 -3.79 5.52 -2.41
CA PHE A 71 -4.63 4.83 -3.39
C PHE A 71 -4.24 3.36 -3.42
N MET A 72 -5.21 2.47 -3.31
CA MET A 72 -4.98 1.03 -3.29
C MET A 72 -4.84 0.45 -4.69
N THR A 73 -4.29 -0.77 -4.80
CA THR A 73 -4.12 -1.48 -6.07
C THR A 73 -5.43 -1.94 -6.74
N ASP A 74 -6.56 -1.86 -6.04
CA ASP A 74 -7.89 -2.17 -6.60
C ASP A 74 -8.50 -1.01 -7.42
N ASP A 75 -7.85 0.16 -7.46
CA ASP A 75 -8.33 1.38 -8.11
C ASP A 75 -9.72 1.87 -7.62
N MET A 76 -10.21 1.32 -6.51
CA MET A 76 -11.55 1.58 -5.96
C MET A 76 -11.51 1.93 -4.47
N THR A 77 -10.39 1.73 -3.80
CA THR A 77 -10.21 2.07 -2.39
C THR A 77 -9.13 3.14 -2.24
N ALA A 78 -9.41 4.13 -1.39
CA ALA A 78 -8.45 5.14 -1.00
C ALA A 78 -8.48 5.38 0.52
N ASN A 79 -7.31 5.43 1.15
CA ASN A 79 -7.18 5.73 2.57
C ASN A 79 -6.82 7.20 2.74
N LEU A 80 -7.74 8.02 3.23
CA LEU A 80 -7.54 9.45 3.46
C LEU A 80 -7.24 9.73 4.93
N ARG A 81 -6.16 10.46 5.21
CA ARG A 81 -5.82 11.00 6.53
C ARG A 81 -5.65 12.50 6.46
N THR A 82 -6.11 13.21 7.48
CA THR A 82 -5.90 14.67 7.64
C THR A 82 -4.64 14.99 8.44
N GLU A 83 -4.01 13.98 9.02
CA GLU A 83 -2.77 14.08 9.81
C GLU A 83 -1.86 12.91 9.42
N LYS A 84 -0.53 13.09 9.54
CA LYS A 84 0.46 12.10 9.07
C LYS A 84 0.25 10.72 9.70
N ASP A 85 0.05 10.69 11.01
CA ASP A 85 -0.14 9.48 11.83
C ASP A 85 -1.59 9.34 12.31
N GLY A 86 -2.52 10.07 11.68
CA GLY A 86 -3.94 10.06 12.02
C GLY A 86 -4.66 8.78 11.56
N LYS A 87 -5.88 8.58 12.06
CA LYS A 87 -6.75 7.48 11.59
C LYS A 87 -7.09 7.67 10.11
N ALA A 88 -6.96 6.60 9.34
CA ALA A 88 -7.38 6.58 7.95
C ALA A 88 -8.90 6.47 7.86
N ASN A 89 -9.51 7.38 7.10
CA ASN A 89 -10.85 7.21 6.58
C ASN A 89 -10.75 6.41 5.27
N VAL A 90 -11.33 5.21 5.28
CA VAL A 90 -11.30 4.30 4.13
C VAL A 90 -12.46 4.67 3.21
N LEU A 91 -12.12 5.29 2.08
CA LEU A 91 -13.07 5.73 1.06
C LEU A 91 -13.17 4.66 -0.03
N LYS A 92 -14.39 4.44 -0.54
CA LYS A 92 -14.63 3.49 -1.61
C LYS A 92 -15.35 4.14 -2.78
N ALA A 93 -14.91 3.84 -4.00
CA ALA A 93 -15.58 4.22 -5.22
C ALA A 93 -16.55 3.10 -5.65
N ALA A 94 -17.64 3.47 -6.34
CA ALA A 94 -18.59 2.51 -6.88
C ALA A 94 -18.00 1.75 -8.09
N ALA A 95 -17.17 2.42 -8.89
CA ALA A 95 -16.34 1.83 -9.95
C ALA A 95 -14.98 2.53 -10.05
N ALA A 96 -14.01 1.90 -10.73
CA ALA A 96 -12.70 2.49 -10.98
C ALA A 96 -12.83 3.82 -11.76
N GLY A 97 -12.16 4.86 -11.28
CA GLY A 97 -12.21 6.21 -11.85
C GLY A 97 -13.37 7.09 -11.34
N GLU A 98 -14.29 6.56 -10.56
CA GLU A 98 -15.31 7.35 -9.87
C GLU A 98 -14.77 7.96 -8.56
N ALA A 99 -15.56 8.85 -7.94
CA ALA A 99 -15.20 9.44 -6.67
C ALA A 99 -15.21 8.41 -5.54
N PHE A 100 -14.24 8.51 -4.64
CA PHE A 100 -14.17 7.71 -3.44
C PHE A 100 -14.98 8.39 -2.33
N GLU A 101 -15.88 7.66 -1.69
CA GLU A 101 -16.79 8.21 -0.69
C GLU A 101 -16.87 7.32 0.56
N ALA A 102 -16.97 7.94 1.74
CA ALA A 102 -17.35 7.31 3.01
C ALA A 102 -17.65 8.38 4.07
N ASP A 103 -18.64 8.16 4.94
CA ASP A 103 -18.91 8.99 6.13
C ASP A 103 -19.00 10.51 5.86
N GLY A 104 -19.60 10.91 4.73
CA GLY A 104 -19.71 12.32 4.32
C GLY A 104 -18.41 12.94 3.80
N VAL A 105 -17.35 12.13 3.64
CA VAL A 105 -16.12 12.46 2.93
C VAL A 105 -16.24 12.05 1.47
N LYS A 106 -15.79 12.92 0.57
CA LYS A 106 -15.71 12.65 -0.86
C LYS A 106 -14.35 13.06 -1.39
N LEU A 107 -13.71 12.19 -2.15
CA LEU A 107 -12.46 12.43 -2.87
C LEU A 107 -12.69 12.14 -4.35
N ALA A 108 -12.60 13.17 -5.19
CA ALA A 108 -12.70 13.02 -6.64
C ALA A 108 -11.33 13.21 -7.30
N GLY A 109 -10.93 12.21 -8.08
CA GLY A 109 -9.64 12.16 -8.77
C GLY A 109 -8.53 11.48 -7.96
N ASN A 110 -7.45 11.15 -8.66
CA ASN A 110 -6.26 10.47 -8.12
C ASN A 110 -4.93 11.00 -8.72
N GLY A 111 -4.98 12.17 -9.38
CA GLY A 111 -3.88 12.79 -10.12
C GLY A 111 -3.09 13.83 -9.32
N GLU A 112 -2.63 14.88 -10.00
CA GLU A 112 -1.92 16.01 -9.36
C GLU A 112 -2.87 17.00 -8.67
N GLU A 113 -4.11 17.09 -9.16
CA GLU A 113 -5.19 17.87 -8.56
C GLU A 113 -6.37 16.94 -8.25
N VAL A 114 -6.95 17.13 -7.08
CA VAL A 114 -8.13 16.39 -6.62
C VAL A 114 -9.11 17.34 -5.93
N THR A 115 -10.38 16.96 -5.90
CA THR A 115 -11.38 17.66 -5.08
C THR A 115 -11.69 16.84 -3.84
N ILE A 116 -11.50 17.44 -2.65
CA ILE A 116 -11.80 16.80 -1.37
C ILE A 116 -12.92 17.57 -0.68
N THR A 117 -13.94 16.85 -0.23
CA THR A 117 -14.99 17.33 0.66
C THR A 117 -14.86 16.60 1.98
N LEU A 118 -14.70 17.33 3.08
CA LEU A 118 -14.68 16.79 4.43
C LEU A 118 -15.98 17.15 5.16
N PRO A 119 -16.38 16.43 6.22
CA PRO A 119 -17.64 16.68 6.89
C PRO A 119 -17.62 18.08 7.53
N GLY A 120 -18.68 18.85 7.32
CA GLY A 120 -18.76 20.25 7.78
C GLY A 120 -17.88 21.24 7.00
N LYS A 121 -17.18 20.80 5.95
CA LYS A 121 -16.44 21.67 5.01
C LYS A 121 -17.07 21.60 3.61
N GLY A 122 -16.90 22.66 2.83
CA GLY A 122 -17.24 22.63 1.40
C GLY A 122 -16.22 21.82 0.59
N ALA A 123 -16.59 21.48 -0.65
CA ALA A 123 -15.66 20.92 -1.61
C ALA A 123 -14.50 21.89 -1.87
N GLN A 124 -13.27 21.39 -1.81
CA GLN A 124 -12.07 22.18 -2.05
C GLN A 124 -11.12 21.46 -3.01
N SER A 125 -10.50 22.26 -3.89
CA SER A 125 -9.40 21.77 -4.73
C SER A 125 -8.13 21.64 -3.89
N CYS A 126 -7.42 20.54 -4.09
CA CYS A 126 -6.18 20.21 -3.44
C CYS A 126 -5.16 19.73 -4.48
N HIS A 127 -3.92 20.17 -4.35
CA HIS A 127 -2.84 19.85 -5.29
C HIS A 127 -1.74 19.06 -4.62
N THR A 128 -1.08 18.18 -5.36
CA THR A 128 0.07 17.42 -4.85
C THR A 128 1.16 18.36 -4.37
N LYS A 129 1.70 18.05 -3.20
CA LYS A 129 2.75 18.82 -2.53
C LYS A 129 4.13 18.66 -3.16
#